data_AF-A0A830H7R9-F1
#
_entry.id   AF-A0A830H7R9-F1
#
_cell.length_a   1.000
_cell.length_b   1.000
_cell.length_c   1.000
_cell.angle_alpha   90.00
_cell.angle_beta   90.00
_cell.angle_gamma   90.00
#
_symmetry.space_group_name_H-M   'P 1'
#
loop_
_entity.id
_entity.type
_entity.pdbx_description
1 polymer ?
#
loop_
_entity_poly.entity_id
_entity_poly.type
_entity_poly.pdbx_seq_one_letter_code
_entity_poly.pdbx_strand_id
1 'polypeptide(L)'
;MEQTQQVKNAEATIRLSHKPPPFLSQTCTVGAHIHALQALSNGTPVPYAATLRAVLHEGNREPKSEKMADRKHAGFIRNEFGGYFTS
;
A
#
# COMPACT_ATOMS: atom_id res chain seq x y z
N MET A 1 -19.86 29.32 0.35
CA MET A 1 -18.55 28.63 0.22
C MET A 1 -17.67 29.08 1.37
N GLU A 2 -17.31 28.17 2.27
CA GLU A 2 -16.49 28.46 3.44
C GLU A 2 -15.01 28.66 3.03
N GLN A 3 -14.29 29.58 3.68
CA GLN A 3 -12.88 29.89 3.37
C GLN A 3 -11.98 28.66 3.52
N THR A 4 -12.25 27.81 4.52
CA THR A 4 -11.52 26.56 4.75
C THR A 4 -11.64 25.59 3.57
N GLN A 5 -12.81 25.55 2.92
CA GLN A 5 -13.04 24.69 1.76
C GLN A 5 -12.34 25.21 0.51
N GLN A 6 -12.23 26.53 0.35
CA GLN A 6 -11.48 27.13 -0.75
C GLN A 6 -9.98 26.77 -0.67
N VAL A 7 -9.40 26.82 0.53
CA VAL A 7 -7.99 26.42 0.77
C VAL A 7 -7.79 24.93 0.47
N LYS A 8 -8.67 24.05 0.97
CA LYS A 8 -8.60 22.59 0.68
C LYS A 8 -8.67 22.30 -0.82
N ASN A 9 -9.56 22.99 -1.54
CA ASN A 9 -9.71 22.81 -2.99
C ASN A 9 -8.46 23.31 -3.75
N ALA A 10 -7.89 24.43 -3.32
CA ALA A 10 -6.66 24.97 -3.91
C ALA A 10 -5.47 23.99 -3.73
N GLU A 11 -5.28 23.47 -2.52
CA GLU A 11 -4.23 22.48 -2.25
C GLU A 11 -4.43 21.18 -3.03
N ALA A 12 -5.67 20.69 -3.12
CA ALA A 12 -6.00 19.50 -3.90
C ALA A 12 -5.68 19.68 -5.39
N THR A 13 -6.00 20.86 -5.95
CA THR A 13 -5.68 21.19 -7.35
C THR A 13 -4.17 21.14 -7.61
N ILE A 14 -3.36 21.68 -6.69
CA ILE A 14 -1.90 21.64 -6.80
C ILE A 14 -1.40 20.19 -6.70
N ARG A 15 -1.95 19.36 -5.82
CA ARG A 15 -1.54 17.96 -5.70
C ARG A 15 -1.88 17.15 -6.96
N LEU A 16 -3.03 17.41 -7.57
CA LEU A 16 -3.50 16.72 -8.78
C LEU A 16 -2.77 17.15 -10.06
N SER A 17 -2.15 18.34 -10.07
CA SER A 17 -1.37 18.80 -11.23
C SER A 17 -0.04 18.04 -11.39
N HIS A 18 0.45 17.43 -10.30
CA HIS A 18 1.68 16.65 -10.30
C HIS A 18 1.39 15.16 -10.37
N LYS A 19 2.29 14.41 -11.03
CA LYS A 19 2.25 12.95 -10.99
C LYS A 19 2.49 12.49 -9.54
N PRO A 20 1.61 11.64 -8.97
CA PRO A 20 1.81 11.15 -7.61
C PRO A 20 3.11 10.34 -7.51
N PRO A 21 3.84 10.45 -6.40
CA PRO A 21 5.02 9.64 -6.18
C PRO A 21 4.63 8.15 -6.08
N PRO A 22 5.52 7.23 -6.49
CA PRO A 22 5.23 5.79 -6.47
C PRO A 22 5.14 5.19 -5.04
N PHE A 23 5.65 5.91 -4.03
CA PHE A 23 5.62 5.53 -2.63
C PHE A 23 5.53 6.79 -1.75
N LEU A 24 5.03 6.62 -0.53
CA LEU A 24 4.88 7.72 0.45
C LEU A 24 6.20 8.09 1.10
N SER A 25 6.98 7.08 1.49
CA SER A 25 8.25 7.28 2.17
C SER A 25 9.16 6.07 2.04
N GLN A 26 10.45 6.28 2.32
CA GLN A 26 11.45 5.22 2.37
C GLN A 26 12.44 5.52 3.51
N THR A 27 12.97 4.48 4.16
CA THR A 27 13.92 4.65 5.29
C THR A 27 15.31 5.08 4.84
N CYS A 28 15.73 4.69 3.64
CA CYS A 28 16.98 5.09 3.03
C CYS A 28 16.87 5.11 1.50
N THR A 29 17.84 5.74 0.84
CA THR A 29 17.92 5.73 -0.62
C THR A 29 18.33 4.35 -1.13
N VAL A 30 17.99 4.06 -2.39
CA VAL A 30 18.39 2.82 -3.06
C VAL A 30 19.91 2.71 -3.13
N GLY A 31 20.62 3.80 -3.45
CA GLY A 31 22.08 3.80 -3.55
C GLY A 31 22.77 3.44 -2.24
N ALA A 32 22.31 3.99 -1.11
CA ALA A 32 22.87 3.67 0.20
C ALA A 32 22.67 2.19 0.57
N HIS A 33 21.48 1.66 0.29
CA HIS A 33 21.16 0.25 0.52
C HIS A 33 22.03 -0.68 -0.34
N ILE A 34 22.18 -0.39 -1.64
CA ILE A 34 23.04 -1.18 -2.54
C ILE A 34 24.50 -1.17 -2.07
N HIS A 35 25.01 0.00 -1.67
CA HIS A 35 26.38 0.11 -1.17
C HIS A 35 26.58 -0.73 0.11
N ALA A 36 25.63 -0.69 1.05
CA ALA A 36 25.67 -1.50 2.26
C ALA A 36 25.63 -3.00 1.95
N LEU A 37 24.81 -3.44 0.98
CA LEU A 37 24.76 -4.84 0.54
C LEU A 37 26.06 -5.28 -0.13
N GLN A 38 26.67 -4.42 -0.94
CA GLN A 38 27.96 -4.73 -1.58
C GLN A 38 29.08 -4.83 -0.55
N ALA A 39 29.10 -3.94 0.44
CA ALA A 39 30.04 -4.00 1.54
C ALA A 39 29.88 -5.32 2.34
N LEU A 40 28.64 -5.73 2.60
CA LEU A 40 28.34 -6.99 3.27
C LEU A 40 28.80 -8.20 2.44
N SER A 41 28.54 -8.21 1.13
CA SER A 41 28.95 -9.31 0.24
C SER A 41 30.47 -9.42 0.10
N ASN A 42 31.18 -8.30 0.21
CA ASN A 42 32.65 -8.26 0.26
C ASN A 42 33.22 -8.76 1.61
N GLY A 43 32.37 -9.13 2.57
CA GLY A 43 32.79 -9.63 3.89
C GLY A 43 33.17 -8.54 4.89
N THR A 44 32.88 -7.26 4.58
CA THR A 44 33.10 -6.18 5.55
C THR A 44 31.99 -6.17 6.60
N PRO A 45 32.30 -5.84 7.87
CA PRO A 45 31.27 -5.77 8.91
C PRO A 45 30.37 -4.54 8.69
N VAL A 46 29.12 -4.80 8.32
CA VAL A 46 28.09 -3.77 8.09
C VAL A 46 27.01 -3.86 9.16
N PRO A 47 26.58 -2.73 9.78
CA PRO A 47 25.47 -2.73 10.74
C PRO A 47 24.16 -3.21 10.09
N TYR A 48 23.39 -4.03 10.82
CA TYR A 48 22.13 -4.60 10.32
C TYR A 48 21.16 -3.53 9.77
N ALA A 49 21.00 -2.42 10.50
CA ALA A 49 20.13 -1.32 10.09
C ALA A 49 20.52 -0.69 8.74
N ALA A 50 21.81 -0.70 8.37
CA ALA A 50 22.27 -0.17 7.09
C ALA A 50 21.96 -1.12 5.92
N THR A 51 21.82 -2.41 6.20
CA THR A 51 21.45 -3.43 5.19
C THR A 51 19.95 -3.45 4.91
N LEU A 52 19.13 -2.96 5.84
CA LEU A 52 17.68 -2.95 5.68
C LEU A 52 17.18 -1.69 4.96
N ARG A 53 16.22 -1.88 4.07
CA ARG A 53 15.45 -0.80 3.44
C ARG A 53 13.96 -1.11 3.50
N ALA A 54 13.18 -0.20 4.05
CA ALA A 54 11.72 -0.28 4.02
C ALA A 54 11.15 0.86 3.16
N VAL A 55 10.09 0.53 2.41
CA VAL A 55 9.35 1.46 1.56
C VAL A 55 7.88 1.39 1.97
N LEU A 56 7.28 2.54 2.23
CA LEU A 56 5.87 2.65 2.63
C LEU A 56 5.04 3.12 1.45
N HIS A 57 3.95 2.41 1.19
CA HIS A 57 2.94 2.75 0.17
C HIS A 57 1.62 3.13 0.85
N GLU A 58 0.70 3.75 0.12
CA GLU A 58 -0.59 4.21 0.68
C GLU A 58 -1.43 3.07 1.29
N GLY A 59 -1.42 1.89 0.66
CA GLY A 59 -2.24 0.77 1.12
C GLY A 59 -3.74 1.07 1.05
N ASN A 60 -4.52 0.34 1.85
CA ASN A 60 -5.94 0.65 2.06
C ASN A 60 -6.11 1.42 3.38
N ARG A 61 -7.02 2.40 3.40
CA ARG A 61 -7.35 3.18 4.60
C ARG A 61 -8.19 2.37 5.59
N GLU A 62 -8.92 1.38 5.09
CA GLU A 62 -9.74 0.52 5.92
C GLU A 62 -8.86 -0.36 6.81
N PRO A 63 -9.18 -0.48 8.11
CA PRO A 63 -8.48 -1.41 8.98
C PRO A 63 -8.68 -2.83 8.48
N LYS A 64 -7.68 -3.68 8.69
CA LYS A 64 -7.77 -5.10 8.33
C LYS A 64 -8.89 -5.76 9.15
N SER A 65 -9.97 -6.13 8.47
CA SER A 65 -11.06 -6.94 9.01
C SER A 65 -10.96 -8.39 8.52
N GLU A 66 -11.63 -9.30 9.22
CA GLU A 66 -11.84 -10.64 8.69
C GLU A 66 -12.67 -10.57 7.41
N LYS A 67 -12.31 -11.39 6.43
CA LYS A 67 -13.06 -11.45 5.17
C LYS A 67 -14.47 -11.95 5.46
N MET A 68 -15.47 -11.13 5.16
CA MET A 68 -16.85 -11.60 5.17
C MET A 68 -17.02 -12.64 4.06
N ALA A 69 -17.66 -13.76 4.38
CA ALA A 69 -18.01 -14.75 3.38
C ALA A 69 -19.13 -14.18 2.51
N ASP A 70 -18.84 -13.91 1.24
CA ASP A 70 -19.83 -13.41 0.28
C ASP A 70 -20.96 -14.43 0.04
N ARG A 71 -20.71 -15.70 0.36
CA ARG A 71 -21.64 -16.81 0.12
C ARG A 71 -21.62 -17.85 1.23
N LYS A 72 -22.80 -18.42 1.46
CA LYS A 72 -22.97 -19.66 2.22
C LYS A 72 -22.51 -20.86 1.39
N HIS A 73 -22.24 -21.98 2.05
CA HIS A 73 -21.88 -23.21 1.37
C HIS A 73 -23.01 -23.68 0.42
N ALA A 74 -22.63 -24.19 -0.75
CA ALA A 74 -23.51 -24.52 -1.87
C ALA A 74 -24.59 -25.58 -1.57
N GLY A 75 -24.43 -26.33 -0.48
CA GLY A 75 -25.43 -27.27 0.03
C GLY A 75 -26.59 -26.64 0.79
N PHE A 76 -26.46 -25.39 1.27
CA PHE A 76 -27.49 -24.74 2.10
C PHE A 76 -28.45 -23.84 1.30
N ILE A 77 -28.07 -23.42 0.10
CA ILE A 77 -28.88 -22.50 -0.70
C ILE A 77 -28.67 -22.74 -2.21
N ARG A 78 -29.77 -22.68 -2.97
CA ARG A 78 -29.81 -22.74 -4.44
C ARG A 78 -30.52 -21.51 -4.97
N ASN A 79 -30.25 -21.15 -6.23
CA ASN A 79 -31.03 -20.13 -6.92
C ASN A 79 -32.44 -20.66 -7.27
N GLU A 80 -33.29 -19.79 -7.80
CA GLU A 80 -34.68 -20.12 -8.15
C GLU A 80 -34.82 -21.31 -9.13
N PHE A 81 -33.79 -21.57 -9.93
CA PHE A 81 -33.75 -22.66 -10.91
C PHE A 81 -32.98 -23.90 -10.40
N GLY A 82 -32.60 -23.95 -9.12
CA GLY A 82 -31.88 -25.09 -8.51
C GLY A 82 -30.35 -25.08 -8.71
N GLY A 83 -29.80 -24.05 -9.34
CA GLY A 83 -28.37 -23.84 -9.56
C GLY A 83 -27.61 -23.24 -8.37
N TYR A 84 -26.30 -23.17 -8.50
CA TYR A 84 -25.41 -22.53 -7.51
C TYR A 84 -25.32 -21.02 -7.75
N PHE A 85 -25.09 -20.25 -6.69
CA PHE A 85 -24.77 -18.83 -6.83
C PHE A 85 -23.31 -18.66 -7.27
N THR A 86 -23.11 -18.11 -8.47
CA THR A 86 -21.80 -17.80 -9.08
C THR A 86 -21.56 -16.29 -9.13
N SER A 87 -20.29 -15.87 -9.06
CA SER A 87 -19.82 -14.47 -8.89
C SER A 87 -20.42 -13.54 -9.93
#